data_AF-G9XDN3-F1
#
_entry.id   AF-G9XDN3-F1
#
_cell.length_a   1.000
_cell.length_b   1.000
_cell.length_c   1.000
_cell.angle_alpha   90.00
_cell.angle_beta   90.00
_cell.angle_gamma   90.00
#
_symmetry.space_group_name_H-M   'P 1'
#
loop_
_entity.id
_entity.type
_entity.pdbx_description
1 polymer ?
#
loop_
_entity_poly.entity_id
_entity_poly.type
_entity_poly.pdbx_seq_one_letter_code
_entity_poly.pdbx_strand_id
1 'polypeptide(L)'
;MIGIFGNVIYYDDKKISEYCSVILGQQSLKVKEYEVLSDKSTKLDLKFIGGDLKGSKKYTAEVQESLLYNCDNFEKSLNGRDDFFDFTTKEFDIKTIGRGNIIKFNGYMFVPQEFDITQTIQRFKPFLMDSISSEIVNETEKQVFKTFFESTDTKIPIILELDDALMCSKLISPNMLIEYEDLEEFEELEITIVARVTSTSLVGKNKPFYDPLKDFMKLNRSLRRSIDERTEGLYEIYTDQDYKTIEVLAIYQ
;
A
#
# COMPACT_ATOMS: atom_id res chain seq x y z
N MET A 1 7.33 -9.23 -23.55
CA MET A 1 7.00 -8.02 -22.78
C MET A 1 5.48 -7.95 -22.78
N ILE A 2 4.85 -8.41 -21.72
CA ILE A 2 3.41 -8.23 -21.53
C ILE A 2 3.29 -6.82 -20.96
N GLY A 3 2.80 -5.88 -21.77
CA GLY A 3 2.49 -4.55 -21.27
C GLY A 3 1.27 -4.68 -20.36
N ILE A 4 1.42 -4.26 -19.11
CA ILE A 4 0.32 -4.19 -18.15
C ILE A 4 -0.63 -3.08 -18.65
N PHE A 5 -1.85 -3.45 -19.01
CA PHE A 5 -2.94 -2.52 -19.31
C PHE A 5 -3.96 -2.66 -18.18
N GLY A 6 -3.93 -1.74 -17.21
CA GLY A 6 -4.84 -1.82 -16.07
C GLY A 6 -4.68 -0.62 -15.14
N ASN A 7 -5.37 -0.68 -14.00
CA ASN A 7 -5.38 0.41 -13.02
C ASN A 7 -4.46 0.06 -11.85
N VAL A 8 -3.75 1.07 -11.34
CA VAL A 8 -3.01 0.94 -10.08
C VAL A 8 -3.96 1.35 -8.96
N ILE A 9 -4.18 0.46 -8.01
CA ILE A 9 -5.13 0.60 -6.90
C ILE A 9 -4.43 1.21 -5.67
N TYR A 10 -3.19 0.76 -5.42
CA TYR A 10 -2.37 1.19 -4.30
C TYR A 10 -0.91 1.26 -4.72
N TYR A 11 -0.19 2.30 -4.27
CA TYR A 11 1.23 2.45 -4.57
C TYR A 11 1.98 3.20 -3.45
N ASP A 12 2.86 2.51 -2.73
CA ASP A 12 3.73 3.09 -1.69
C ASP A 12 5.01 3.67 -2.32
N ASP A 13 4.88 4.85 -2.93
CA ASP A 13 5.97 5.54 -3.65
C ASP A 13 7.23 5.69 -2.79
N LYS A 14 7.04 5.99 -1.50
CA LYS A 14 8.14 6.18 -0.57
C LYS A 14 8.93 4.90 -0.38
N LYS A 15 8.27 3.78 -0.05
CA LYS A 15 8.98 2.51 0.18
C LYS A 15 9.59 1.95 -1.10
N ILE A 16 8.87 2.03 -2.21
CA ILE A 16 9.39 1.57 -3.50
C ILE A 16 10.65 2.38 -3.86
N SER A 17 10.62 3.70 -3.69
CA SER A 17 11.80 4.57 -3.91
C SER A 17 12.97 4.21 -2.99
N GLU A 18 12.71 3.94 -1.71
CA GLU A 18 13.73 3.49 -0.75
C GLU A 18 14.35 2.14 -1.17
N TYR A 19 13.53 1.17 -1.61
CA TYR A 19 14.01 -0.14 -2.04
C TYR A 19 14.78 -0.06 -3.35
N CYS A 20 14.29 0.70 -4.33
CA CYS A 20 15.04 1.01 -5.54
C CYS A 20 16.41 1.61 -5.22
N SER A 21 16.48 2.53 -4.25
CA SER A 21 17.75 3.15 -3.85
C SER A 21 18.74 2.13 -3.29
N VAL A 22 18.25 1.20 -2.47
CA VAL A 22 19.08 0.12 -1.91
C VAL A 22 19.52 -0.87 -2.98
N ILE A 23 18.63 -1.26 -3.89
CA ILE A 23 18.92 -2.20 -4.99
C ILE A 23 19.95 -1.63 -5.95
N LEU A 24 19.82 -0.35 -6.31
CA LEU A 24 20.71 0.34 -7.25
C LEU A 24 21.99 0.86 -6.59
N GLY A 25 22.08 0.87 -5.24
CA GLY A 25 23.23 1.39 -4.50
C GLY A 25 23.40 2.91 -4.59
N GLN A 26 22.34 3.64 -4.92
CA GLN A 26 22.35 5.09 -5.13
C GLN A 26 21.05 5.72 -4.63
N GLN A 27 21.07 7.01 -4.27
CA GLN A 27 19.86 7.70 -3.83
C GLN A 27 18.86 7.84 -5.00
N SER A 28 17.58 7.59 -4.75
CA SER A 28 16.50 7.88 -5.71
C SER A 28 16.41 9.38 -5.95
N LEU A 29 16.71 9.82 -7.18
CA LEU A 29 16.55 11.21 -7.60
C LEU A 29 15.20 11.35 -8.33
N LYS A 30 14.32 12.23 -7.85
CA LYS A 30 13.12 12.62 -8.60
C LYS A 30 13.51 13.65 -9.66
N VAL A 31 13.58 13.22 -10.91
CA VAL A 31 13.85 14.11 -12.05
C VAL A 31 12.55 14.80 -12.43
N LYS A 32 12.44 16.11 -12.15
CA LYS A 32 11.27 16.92 -12.55
C LYS A 32 11.31 17.33 -14.02
N GLU A 33 12.48 17.71 -14.48
CA GLU A 33 12.73 18.15 -15.85
C GLU A 33 14.09 17.63 -16.29
N TYR A 34 14.21 17.24 -17.57
CA TYR A 34 15.49 16.90 -18.16
C TYR A 34 15.60 17.51 -19.56
N GLU A 35 16.83 17.88 -19.92
CA GLU A 35 17.15 18.42 -21.24
C GLU A 35 17.45 17.28 -22.20
N VAL A 36 16.63 17.14 -23.25
CA VAL A 36 16.89 16.17 -24.32
C VAL A 36 17.73 16.84 -25.40
N LEU A 37 18.95 16.35 -25.60
CA LEU A 37 19.81 16.70 -26.72
C LEU A 37 19.67 15.62 -27.80
N SER A 38 19.04 15.96 -28.93
CA SER A 38 18.95 15.06 -30.08
C SER A 38 20.19 15.14 -30.94
N ASP A 39 21.28 14.49 -30.50
CA ASP A 39 22.38 14.14 -31.40
C ASP A 39 22.12 12.76 -32.01
N LYS A 40 22.47 12.60 -33.29
CA LYS A 40 22.11 11.51 -34.23
C LYS A 40 22.50 10.06 -33.82
N SER A 41 22.69 9.72 -32.55
CA SER A 41 23.24 8.41 -32.17
C SER A 41 22.69 7.72 -30.91
N THR A 42 21.68 8.25 -30.22
CA THR A 42 21.04 7.52 -29.09
C THR A 42 19.54 7.42 -29.27
N LYS A 43 19.06 6.18 -29.49
CA LYS A 43 17.66 5.79 -29.64
C LYS A 43 16.86 6.06 -28.35
N LEU A 44 16.37 7.29 -28.21
CA LEU A 44 15.05 7.54 -27.63
C LEU A 44 14.13 7.76 -28.83
N ASP A 45 13.33 6.74 -29.14
CA ASP A 45 12.47 6.68 -30.32
C ASP A 45 11.26 7.61 -30.11
N LEU A 46 11.48 8.93 -30.18
CA LEU A 46 10.43 9.96 -30.20
C LEU A 46 9.70 9.89 -31.56
N LYS A 47 8.90 8.85 -31.77
CA LYS A 47 8.20 8.56 -33.04
C LYS A 47 7.11 9.55 -33.46
N PHE A 48 6.90 10.65 -32.72
CA PHE A 48 5.74 11.52 -32.90
C PHE A 48 6.00 12.88 -33.58
N ILE A 49 7.22 13.20 -34.02
CA ILE A 49 7.48 14.51 -34.64
C ILE A 49 8.05 14.32 -36.05
N GLY A 50 7.13 14.18 -37.00
CA GLY A 50 7.44 14.28 -38.42
C GLY A 50 7.92 15.69 -38.77
N GLY A 51 9.04 15.79 -39.47
CA GLY A 51 9.57 17.03 -40.01
C GLY A 51 11.09 17.03 -40.09
N ASP A 52 11.61 16.73 -41.27
CA ASP A 52 13.02 16.76 -41.63
C ASP A 52 13.59 18.19 -41.47
N LEU A 53 14.34 18.44 -40.40
CA LEU A 53 15.11 19.68 -40.22
C LEU A 53 16.43 19.35 -39.51
N LYS A 54 17.53 19.50 -40.26
CA LYS A 54 18.91 19.53 -39.73
C LYS A 54 19.04 20.64 -38.68
N GLY A 55 19.04 20.27 -37.41
CA GLY A 55 19.37 21.13 -36.28
C GLY A 55 19.19 20.40 -34.96
N SER A 56 20.19 20.47 -34.07
CA SER A 56 20.05 20.03 -32.69
C SER A 56 19.05 20.96 -32.00
N LYS A 57 17.86 20.47 -31.69
CA LYS A 57 16.85 21.25 -30.97
C LYS A 57 16.86 20.81 -29.51
N LYS A 58 17.05 21.78 -28.62
CA LYS A 58 16.99 21.59 -27.17
C LYS A 58 15.55 21.78 -26.74
N TYR A 59 15.01 20.78 -26.04
CA TYR A 59 13.67 20.84 -25.48
C TYR A 59 13.72 20.50 -24.00
N THR A 60 12.94 21.23 -23.20
CA THR A 60 12.63 20.86 -21.82
C THR A 60 11.42 19.94 -21.87
N ALA A 61 11.57 18.72 -21.35
CA ALA A 61 10.47 17.79 -21.18
C ALA A 61 10.16 17.64 -19.70
N GLU A 62 8.89 17.78 -19.35
CA GLU A 62 8.36 17.33 -18.06
C GLU A 62 8.10 15.83 -18.15
N VAL A 63 8.57 15.07 -17.16
CA VAL A 63 8.31 13.63 -17.11
C VAL A 63 6.85 13.42 -16.71
N GLN A 64 6.03 12.92 -17.62
CA GLN A 64 4.72 12.41 -17.24
C GLN A 64 4.92 11.10 -16.46
N GLU A 65 4.67 11.14 -15.15
CA GLU A 65 4.77 9.96 -14.31
C GLU A 65 3.72 8.91 -14.72
N SER A 66 4.15 7.65 -14.80
CA SER A 66 3.31 6.50 -15.09
C SER A 66 3.54 5.44 -14.02
N LEU A 67 2.53 5.19 -13.18
CA LEU A 67 2.64 4.27 -12.05
C LEU A 67 2.81 2.81 -12.51
N LEU A 68 2.16 2.42 -13.61
CA LEU A 68 2.37 1.10 -14.22
C LEU A 68 3.82 0.93 -14.69
N TYR A 69 4.38 1.96 -15.33
CA TYR A 69 5.78 1.95 -15.73
C TYR A 69 6.72 1.87 -14.52
N ASN A 70 6.37 2.55 -13.43
CA ASN A 70 7.13 2.49 -12.18
C ASN A 70 7.06 1.10 -11.53
N CYS A 71 5.89 0.44 -11.53
CA CYS A 71 5.74 -0.94 -11.05
C CYS A 71 6.60 -1.91 -11.88
N ASP A 72 6.49 -1.86 -13.21
CA ASP A 72 7.27 -2.70 -14.13
C ASP A 72 8.80 -2.48 -13.96
N ASN A 73 9.24 -1.23 -13.79
CA ASN A 73 10.65 -0.95 -13.50
C ASN A 73 11.10 -1.49 -12.15
N PHE A 74 10.27 -1.35 -11.12
CA PHE A 74 10.59 -1.89 -9.79
C PHE A 74 10.71 -3.42 -9.85
N GLU A 75 9.76 -4.11 -10.48
CA GLU A 75 9.82 -5.57 -10.66
C GLU A 75 11.05 -6.01 -11.46
N LYS A 76 11.40 -5.29 -12.53
CA LYS A 76 12.63 -5.55 -13.28
C LYS A 76 13.88 -5.42 -12.40
N SER A 77 13.89 -4.49 -11.45
CA SER A 77 15.00 -4.34 -10.51
C SER A 77 15.09 -5.48 -9.48
N LEU A 78 13.98 -6.19 -9.25
CA LEU A 78 13.92 -7.34 -8.33
C LEU A 78 14.33 -8.66 -8.99
N ASN A 79 14.21 -8.75 -10.32
CA ASN A 79 14.50 -9.98 -11.06
C ASN A 79 15.92 -10.50 -10.83
N GLY A 80 16.01 -11.79 -10.50
CA GLY A 80 17.29 -12.50 -10.28
C GLY A 80 17.86 -12.35 -8.88
N ARG A 81 17.17 -11.66 -7.96
CA ARG A 81 17.56 -11.59 -6.54
C ARG A 81 17.05 -12.81 -5.77
N ASP A 82 17.82 -13.25 -4.78
CA ASP A 82 17.45 -14.37 -3.90
C ASP A 82 16.34 -14.03 -2.90
N ASP A 83 16.12 -12.73 -2.64
CA ASP A 83 15.12 -12.20 -1.71
C ASP A 83 13.80 -11.80 -2.40
N PHE A 84 13.62 -12.20 -3.67
CA PHE A 84 12.42 -11.96 -4.47
C PHE A 84 11.77 -13.26 -4.95
N PHE A 85 10.48 -13.43 -4.69
CA PHE A 85 9.69 -14.61 -5.04
C PHE A 85 8.49 -14.20 -5.90
N ASP A 86 8.56 -14.53 -7.20
CA ASP A 86 7.50 -14.22 -8.17
C ASP A 86 6.59 -15.43 -8.41
N PHE A 87 5.49 -15.48 -7.66
CA PHE A 87 4.47 -16.52 -7.73
C PHE A 87 3.71 -16.54 -9.07
N THR A 88 3.78 -15.46 -9.86
CA THR A 88 3.15 -15.41 -11.19
C THR A 88 3.93 -16.22 -12.23
N THR A 89 5.16 -16.59 -11.92
CA THR A 89 6.06 -17.32 -12.83
C THR A 89 6.44 -18.70 -12.33
N LYS A 90 6.42 -18.93 -11.01
CA LYS A 90 6.86 -20.16 -10.36
C LYS A 90 6.03 -20.41 -9.10
N GLU A 91 5.79 -21.67 -8.78
CA GLU A 91 5.18 -22.04 -7.51
C GLU A 91 6.18 -21.96 -6.36
N PHE A 92 5.77 -21.36 -5.26
CA PHE A 92 6.53 -21.30 -4.00
C PHE A 92 5.61 -21.61 -2.83
N ASP A 93 6.16 -22.13 -1.73
CA ASP A 93 5.41 -22.23 -0.48
C ASP A 93 5.60 -20.95 0.34
N ILE A 94 4.58 -20.08 0.34
CA ILE A 94 4.56 -18.83 1.11
C ILE A 94 4.80 -19.05 2.61
N LYS A 95 4.48 -20.22 3.16
CA LYS A 95 4.70 -20.55 4.57
C LYS A 95 6.19 -20.59 4.92
N THR A 96 7.04 -20.96 3.95
CA THR A 96 8.50 -21.04 4.10
C THR A 96 9.23 -19.71 3.93
N ILE A 97 8.58 -18.72 3.30
CA ILE A 97 9.21 -17.42 3.02
C ILE A 97 9.25 -16.58 4.30
N GLY A 98 10.46 -16.21 4.71
CA GLY A 98 10.71 -15.45 5.92
C GLY A 98 10.52 -13.95 5.76
N ARG A 99 10.65 -13.22 6.88
CA ARG A 99 10.60 -11.77 6.93
C ARG A 99 11.69 -11.13 6.05
N GLY A 100 11.35 -10.06 5.36
CA GLY A 100 12.27 -9.22 4.58
C GLY A 100 12.24 -9.51 3.08
N ASN A 101 11.75 -10.67 2.68
CA ASN A 101 11.61 -11.03 1.27
C ASN A 101 10.47 -10.27 0.61
N ILE A 102 10.62 -9.97 -0.68
CA ILE A 102 9.58 -9.41 -1.53
C ILE A 102 8.91 -10.55 -2.29
N ILE A 103 7.58 -10.51 -2.35
CA ILE A 103 6.76 -11.45 -3.09
C ILE A 103 5.93 -10.70 -4.12
N LYS A 104 5.71 -11.33 -5.27
CA LYS A 104 4.73 -10.90 -6.27
C LYS A 104 3.78 -12.06 -6.52
N PHE A 105 2.49 -11.83 -6.51
CA PHE A 105 1.48 -12.85 -6.75
C PHE A 105 0.20 -12.25 -7.32
N ASN A 106 -0.58 -13.09 -7.98
CA ASN A 106 -1.97 -12.78 -8.31
C ASN A 106 -2.86 -13.38 -7.23
N GLY A 107 -3.90 -12.66 -6.84
CA GLY A 107 -4.81 -13.13 -5.81
C GLY A 107 -6.02 -12.23 -5.65
N TYR A 108 -6.84 -12.55 -4.66
CA TYR A 108 -8.04 -11.79 -4.30
C TYR A 108 -7.80 -10.99 -3.04
N MET A 109 -8.39 -9.81 -2.97
CA MET A 109 -8.29 -8.89 -1.83
C MET A 109 -9.67 -8.61 -1.29
N PHE A 110 -9.79 -8.64 0.04
CA PHE A 110 -11.04 -8.33 0.73
C PHE A 110 -10.77 -7.38 1.89
N VAL A 111 -11.71 -6.48 2.13
CA VAL A 111 -11.74 -5.69 3.37
C VAL A 111 -12.68 -6.41 4.35
N PRO A 112 -12.25 -6.68 5.60
CA PRO A 112 -13.14 -7.28 6.59
C PRO A 112 -14.37 -6.41 6.85
N GLN A 113 -15.57 -6.98 6.83
CA GLN A 113 -16.84 -6.28 7.06
C GLN A 113 -16.88 -5.54 8.41
N GLU A 114 -16.17 -6.05 9.42
CA GLU A 114 -16.07 -5.40 10.73
C GLU A 114 -15.47 -3.99 10.65
N PHE A 115 -14.71 -3.71 9.59
CA PHE A 115 -14.10 -2.41 9.34
C PHE A 115 -15.05 -1.37 8.74
N ASP A 116 -16.19 -1.77 8.17
CA ASP A 116 -17.15 -0.81 7.57
C ASP A 116 -17.73 0.15 8.62
N ILE A 117 -17.91 -0.34 9.84
CA ILE A 117 -18.34 0.51 10.97
C ILE A 117 -17.20 1.48 11.34
N THR A 118 -15.94 1.04 11.33
CA THR A 118 -14.78 1.92 11.53
C THR A 118 -14.72 3.02 10.46
N GLN A 119 -15.00 2.68 9.20
CA GLN A 119 -15.06 3.64 8.10
C GLN A 119 -16.22 4.63 8.24
N THR A 120 -17.37 4.15 8.70
CA THR A 120 -18.49 5.02 9.04
C THR A 120 -18.05 6.04 10.10
N ILE A 121 -17.40 5.59 11.19
CA ILE A 121 -16.84 6.49 12.21
C ILE A 121 -15.87 7.50 11.59
N GLN A 122 -15.00 7.08 10.66
CA GLN A 122 -14.08 7.98 9.96
C GLN A 122 -14.81 9.08 9.17
N ARG A 123 -15.87 8.73 8.44
CA ARG A 123 -16.68 9.72 7.68
C ARG A 123 -17.40 10.71 8.60
N PHE A 124 -17.82 10.27 9.78
CA PHE A 124 -18.47 11.12 10.77
C PHE A 124 -17.50 11.98 11.59
N LYS A 125 -16.22 11.61 11.64
CA LYS A 125 -15.18 12.31 12.42
C LYS A 125 -15.24 13.84 12.26
N PRO A 126 -15.29 14.46 11.06
CA PRO A 126 -15.33 15.92 10.95
C PRO A 126 -16.52 16.58 11.66
N PHE A 127 -17.69 15.92 11.68
CA PHE A 127 -18.91 16.45 12.31
C PHE A 127 -18.89 16.34 13.84
N LEU A 128 -18.15 15.36 14.37
CA LEU A 128 -18.04 15.10 15.80
C LEU A 128 -17.08 16.08 16.50
N MET A 129 -16.12 16.66 15.77
CA MET A 129 -15.09 17.55 16.33
C MET A 129 -15.72 18.76 17.02
N ASP A 130 -16.63 19.42 16.30
CA ASP A 130 -17.22 20.68 16.70
C ASP A 130 -18.27 20.53 17.80
N SER A 131 -18.88 19.33 17.90
CA SER A 131 -19.98 19.08 18.85
C SER A 131 -19.49 18.59 20.21
N ILE A 132 -18.38 17.85 20.28
CA ILE A 132 -18.01 17.09 21.48
C ILE A 132 -16.89 17.77 22.29
N SER A 133 -16.05 18.58 21.65
CA SER A 133 -14.81 19.10 22.26
C SER A 133 -15.01 19.91 23.55
N SER A 134 -16.17 20.55 23.74
CA SER A 134 -16.51 21.33 24.94
C SER A 134 -17.13 20.51 26.08
N GLU A 135 -17.59 19.29 25.82
CA GLU A 135 -18.33 18.45 26.78
C GLU A 135 -17.43 17.44 27.52
N ILE A 136 -16.22 17.17 27.01
CA ILE A 136 -15.31 16.20 27.63
C ILE A 136 -14.65 16.83 28.86
N VAL A 137 -14.95 16.28 30.04
CA VAL A 137 -14.38 16.75 31.32
C VAL A 137 -13.15 15.94 31.74
N ASN A 138 -13.12 14.63 31.43
CA ASN A 138 -12.04 13.72 31.83
C ASN A 138 -10.78 13.93 30.99
N GLU A 139 -9.62 14.14 31.63
CA GLU A 139 -8.34 14.36 30.94
C GLU A 139 -7.88 13.19 30.07
N THR A 140 -8.19 11.95 30.46
CA THR A 140 -7.87 10.75 29.65
C THR A 140 -8.72 10.72 28.39
N GLU A 141 -10.02 11.00 28.51
CA GLU A 141 -10.94 11.09 27.37
C GLU A 141 -10.53 12.25 26.44
N LYS A 142 -10.13 13.41 26.98
CA LYS A 142 -9.60 14.52 26.18
C LYS A 142 -8.38 14.12 25.37
N GLN A 143 -7.46 13.36 25.97
CA GLN A 143 -6.27 12.86 25.26
C GLN A 143 -6.61 11.84 24.17
N VAL A 144 -7.54 10.92 24.45
CA VAL A 144 -8.05 9.96 23.44
C VAL A 144 -8.70 10.71 22.28
N PHE A 145 -9.60 11.66 22.59
CA PHE A 145 -10.26 12.50 21.60
C PHE A 145 -9.23 13.26 20.76
N LYS A 146 -8.33 14.00 21.38
CA LYS A 146 -7.28 14.75 20.67
C LYS A 146 -6.47 13.84 19.74
N THR A 147 -5.98 12.71 20.24
CA THR A 147 -5.16 11.76 19.47
C THR A 147 -5.92 11.22 18.28
N PHE A 148 -7.18 10.81 18.48
CA PHE A 148 -8.02 10.29 17.42
C PHE A 148 -8.28 11.34 16.35
N PHE A 149 -8.50 12.60 16.72
CA PHE A 149 -8.85 13.62 15.75
C PHE A 149 -7.64 14.17 14.97
N GLU A 150 -6.46 14.22 15.60
CA GLU A 150 -5.21 14.62 14.95
C GLU A 150 -4.66 13.54 14.00
N SER A 151 -5.13 12.30 14.06
CA SER A 151 -4.68 11.25 13.15
C SER A 151 -5.22 11.46 11.73
N THR A 152 -4.32 11.48 10.74
CA THR A 152 -4.66 11.66 9.31
C THR A 152 -4.49 10.37 8.50
N ASP A 153 -3.62 9.47 8.96
CA ASP A 153 -3.19 8.31 8.17
C ASP A 153 -3.89 7.05 8.68
N THR A 154 -5.13 6.81 8.24
CA THR A 154 -5.85 5.58 8.58
C THR A 154 -5.19 4.39 7.91
N LYS A 155 -5.15 3.28 8.64
CA LYS A 155 -4.77 1.98 8.09
C LYS A 155 -6.03 1.20 7.75
N ILE A 156 -6.16 0.76 6.50
CA ILE A 156 -7.25 -0.08 6.02
C ILE A 156 -6.79 -1.55 6.15
N PRO A 157 -7.43 -2.38 7.00
CA PRO A 157 -7.13 -3.80 7.06
C PRO A 157 -7.54 -4.47 5.75
N ILE A 158 -6.65 -5.30 5.20
CA ILE A 158 -6.99 -6.15 4.06
C ILE A 158 -6.54 -7.59 4.32
N ILE A 159 -7.31 -8.51 3.78
CA ILE A 159 -6.99 -9.93 3.67
C ILE A 159 -6.72 -10.22 2.20
N LEU A 160 -5.66 -10.98 1.95
CA LEU A 160 -5.20 -11.36 0.63
C LEU A 160 -5.13 -12.88 0.57
N GLU A 161 -5.79 -13.45 -0.42
CA GLU A 161 -5.83 -14.89 -0.64
C GLU A 161 -4.92 -15.28 -1.80
N LEU A 162 -4.06 -16.26 -1.56
CA LEU A 162 -3.21 -16.90 -2.55
C LEU A 162 -3.30 -18.41 -2.35
N ASP A 163 -4.00 -19.08 -3.25
CA ASP A 163 -4.31 -20.52 -3.14
C ASP A 163 -4.88 -20.85 -1.74
N ASP A 164 -4.25 -21.77 -1.01
CA ASP A 164 -4.64 -22.20 0.35
C ASP A 164 -3.97 -21.37 1.47
N ALA A 165 -3.52 -20.14 1.18
CA ALA A 165 -2.82 -19.30 2.15
C ALA A 165 -3.44 -17.90 2.29
N LEU A 166 -3.63 -17.49 3.55
CA LEU A 166 -3.99 -16.11 3.89
C LEU A 166 -2.78 -15.24 4.19
N MET A 167 -2.85 -14.02 3.68
CA MET A 167 -1.98 -12.93 4.02
C MET A 167 -2.80 -11.74 4.55
N CYS A 168 -2.30 -11.09 5.59
CA CYS A 168 -2.93 -9.88 6.12
C CYS A 168 -2.00 -8.70 5.99
N SER A 169 -2.57 -7.57 5.59
CA SER A 169 -1.87 -6.30 5.46
C SER A 169 -2.72 -5.15 6.00
N LYS A 170 -2.11 -3.98 6.01
CA LYS A 170 -2.73 -2.71 6.39
C LYS A 170 -2.34 -1.67 5.36
N LEU A 171 -3.24 -1.36 4.43
CA LEU A 171 -3.02 -0.31 3.45
C LEU A 171 -3.01 1.05 4.15
N ILE A 172 -2.06 1.90 3.77
CA ILE A 172 -1.93 3.26 4.29
C ILE A 172 -2.79 4.16 3.41
N SER A 173 -3.85 4.78 3.96
CA SER A 173 -4.85 5.47 3.14
C SER A 173 -4.29 6.57 2.22
N PRO A 174 -3.26 7.37 2.60
CA PRO A 174 -2.61 8.29 1.67
C PRO A 174 -1.96 7.68 0.41
N ASN A 175 -1.72 6.36 0.39
CA ASN A 175 -1.11 5.65 -0.74
C ASN A 175 -2.16 4.97 -1.64
N MET A 176 -3.45 5.09 -1.30
CA MET A 176 -4.55 4.63 -2.16
C MET A 176 -4.68 5.55 -3.38
N LEU A 177 -5.00 4.97 -4.52
CA LEU A 177 -5.22 5.71 -5.78
C LEU A 177 -6.68 5.69 -6.23
N ILE A 178 -7.51 4.99 -5.48
CA ILE A 178 -8.97 4.92 -5.61
C ILE A 178 -9.59 5.26 -4.26
N GLU A 179 -10.88 5.58 -4.25
CA GLU A 179 -11.62 5.79 -3.00
C GLU A 179 -11.87 4.45 -2.29
N TYR A 180 -12.19 4.50 -0.99
CA TYR A 180 -12.43 3.27 -0.22
C TYR A 180 -13.61 2.48 -0.77
N GLU A 181 -14.65 3.18 -1.22
CA GLU A 181 -15.90 2.58 -1.72
C GLU A 181 -15.67 1.80 -3.01
N ASP A 182 -14.69 2.22 -3.82
CA ASP A 182 -14.34 1.56 -5.06
C ASP A 182 -13.59 0.24 -4.82
N LEU A 183 -13.14 -0.06 -3.59
CA LEU A 183 -12.47 -1.34 -3.28
C LEU A 183 -13.37 -2.55 -3.45
N GLU A 184 -14.68 -2.39 -3.24
CA GLU A 184 -15.68 -3.45 -3.41
C GLU A 184 -15.66 -3.99 -4.85
N GLU A 185 -15.39 -3.14 -5.84
CA GLU A 185 -15.29 -3.54 -7.26
C GLU A 185 -14.14 -4.52 -7.54
N PHE A 186 -13.14 -4.58 -6.65
CA PHE A 186 -11.96 -5.43 -6.80
C PHE A 186 -12.03 -6.73 -6.00
N GLU A 187 -13.04 -6.93 -5.15
CA GLU A 187 -13.16 -8.15 -4.35
C GLU A 187 -13.41 -9.40 -5.21
N GLU A 188 -14.10 -9.24 -6.34
CA GLU A 188 -14.36 -10.31 -7.30
C GLU A 188 -13.30 -10.41 -8.41
N LEU A 189 -12.30 -9.52 -8.41
CA LEU A 189 -11.27 -9.45 -9.43
C LEU A 189 -9.94 -10.00 -8.93
N GLU A 190 -9.31 -10.84 -9.76
CA GLU A 190 -7.92 -11.20 -9.53
C GLU A 190 -7.03 -9.99 -9.82
N ILE A 191 -6.25 -9.59 -8.82
CA ILE A 191 -5.33 -8.45 -8.90
C ILE A 191 -3.90 -8.92 -8.70
N THR A 192 -2.93 -8.15 -9.18
CA THR A 192 -1.51 -8.39 -8.92
C THR A 192 -1.07 -7.59 -7.71
N ILE A 193 -0.39 -8.26 -6.77
CA ILE A 193 0.14 -7.67 -5.55
C ILE A 193 1.65 -7.82 -5.52
N VAL A 194 2.34 -6.73 -5.21
CA VAL A 194 3.75 -6.74 -4.81
C VAL A 194 3.84 -6.34 -3.35
N ALA A 195 4.42 -7.21 -2.52
CA ALA A 195 4.46 -7.01 -1.07
C ALA A 195 5.76 -7.49 -0.45
N ARG A 196 6.12 -6.93 0.70
CA ARG A 196 7.21 -7.42 1.54
C ARG A 196 6.67 -8.27 2.68
N VAL A 197 7.22 -9.46 2.89
CA VAL A 197 6.87 -10.30 4.02
C VAL A 197 7.41 -9.69 5.32
N THR A 198 6.55 -9.47 6.31
CA THR A 198 6.93 -8.85 7.59
C THR A 198 6.95 -9.85 8.75
N SER A 199 6.27 -10.97 8.60
CA SER A 199 6.24 -12.07 9.57
C SER A 199 7.33 -13.11 9.28
N THR A 200 7.99 -13.61 10.33
CA THR A 200 8.99 -14.68 10.18
C THR A 200 8.31 -16.03 9.94
N SER A 201 7.27 -16.33 10.72
CA SER A 201 6.45 -17.56 10.64
C SER A 201 4.99 -17.21 10.42
N LEU A 202 4.14 -18.22 10.27
CA LEU A 202 2.70 -18.03 10.36
C LEU A 202 2.33 -17.40 11.71
N VAL A 203 1.36 -16.50 11.65
CA VAL A 203 0.72 -15.87 12.80
C VAL A 203 -0.55 -16.66 13.10
N GLY A 204 -0.71 -17.07 14.34
CA GLY A 204 -1.88 -17.84 14.76
C GLY A 204 -3.17 -17.05 14.64
N LYS A 205 -4.24 -17.68 14.19
CA LYS A 205 -5.58 -17.08 14.06
C LYS A 205 -6.16 -16.41 15.32
N ASN A 206 -5.63 -16.77 16.49
CA ASN A 206 -6.01 -16.16 17.77
C ASN A 206 -5.32 -14.83 18.05
N LYS A 207 -4.51 -14.32 17.13
CA LYS A 207 -3.89 -12.99 17.23
C LYS A 207 -4.59 -12.05 16.26
N PRO A 208 -5.02 -10.87 16.71
CA PRO A 208 -5.65 -9.92 15.81
C PRO A 208 -4.61 -9.34 14.87
N PHE A 209 -4.93 -9.30 13.59
CA PHE A 209 -4.07 -8.60 12.64
C PHE A 209 -4.33 -7.11 12.68
N TYR A 210 -5.53 -6.66 13.07
CA TYR A 210 -5.92 -5.25 13.17
C TYR A 210 -6.57 -4.93 14.51
N ASP A 211 -6.18 -3.80 15.10
CA ASP A 211 -6.79 -3.27 16.34
C ASP A 211 -7.18 -1.81 16.09
N PRO A 212 -8.48 -1.47 15.94
CA PRO A 212 -8.92 -0.11 15.62
C PRO A 212 -8.40 0.93 16.61
N LEU A 213 -8.30 0.63 17.90
CA LEU A 213 -7.76 1.58 18.86
C LEU A 213 -6.29 1.94 18.57
N LYS A 214 -5.52 0.98 18.05
CA LYS A 214 -4.11 1.15 17.71
C LYS A 214 -3.91 1.68 16.30
N ASP A 215 -4.58 1.08 15.32
CA ASP A 215 -4.27 1.24 13.90
C ASP A 215 -5.10 2.38 13.26
N PHE A 216 -6.34 2.58 13.71
CA PHE A 216 -7.23 3.67 13.32
C PHE A 216 -7.08 4.88 14.25
N MET A 217 -7.31 4.69 15.56
CA MET A 217 -7.26 5.80 16.53
C MET A 217 -5.86 6.22 16.96
N LYS A 218 -4.82 5.45 16.59
CA LYS A 218 -3.40 5.70 16.95
C LYS A 218 -3.14 5.79 18.45
N LEU A 219 -3.99 5.19 19.28
CA LEU A 219 -3.83 5.24 20.72
C LEU A 219 -2.61 4.41 21.15
N ASN A 220 -1.78 5.01 22.01
CA ASN A 220 -0.68 4.32 22.63
C ASN A 220 -1.18 3.20 23.56
N ARG A 221 -0.27 2.30 23.99
CA ARG A 221 -0.62 1.15 24.84
C ARG A 221 -1.28 1.56 26.17
N SER A 222 -0.92 2.70 26.74
CA SER A 222 -1.49 3.18 28.01
C SER A 222 -2.95 3.56 27.82
N LEU A 223 -3.25 4.37 26.81
CA LEU A 223 -4.61 4.83 26.50
C LEU A 223 -5.53 3.69 26.07
N ARG A 224 -5.01 2.69 25.35
CA ARG A 224 -5.81 1.50 25.01
C ARG A 224 -6.21 0.66 26.22
N ARG A 225 -5.39 0.66 27.28
CA ARG A 225 -5.67 -0.09 28.52
C ARG A 225 -6.62 0.64 29.46
N SER A 226 -6.85 1.94 29.28
CA SER A 226 -7.85 2.68 30.04
C SER A 226 -9.25 2.58 29.44
N ILE A 227 -9.42 1.88 28.31
CA ILE A 227 -10.71 1.64 27.67
C ILE A 227 -11.13 0.22 28.07
N ASP A 228 -12.10 0.13 28.98
CA ASP A 228 -12.59 -1.15 29.52
C ASP A 228 -13.56 -1.85 28.54
N GLU A 229 -14.50 -1.09 27.98
CA GLU A 229 -15.50 -1.57 27.02
C GLU A 229 -15.29 -0.87 25.67
N ARG A 230 -15.37 -1.64 24.58
CA ARG A 230 -15.22 -1.11 23.21
C ARG A 230 -16.58 -1.00 22.54
N THR A 231 -16.77 0.06 21.78
CA THR A 231 -17.93 0.20 20.90
C THR A 231 -17.77 -0.72 19.69
N GLU A 232 -18.89 -1.12 19.09
CA GLU A 232 -18.91 -1.77 17.78
C GLU A 232 -18.09 -0.98 16.75
N GLY A 233 -17.36 -1.68 15.87
CA GLY A 233 -16.39 -1.08 14.97
C GLY A 233 -15.05 -0.67 15.60
N LEU A 234 -14.87 -0.84 16.92
CA LEU A 234 -13.59 -0.63 17.61
C LEU A 234 -12.99 -1.93 18.19
N TYR A 235 -13.65 -3.06 17.97
CA TYR A 235 -13.15 -4.38 18.32
C TYR A 235 -12.01 -4.82 17.38
N GLU A 236 -11.14 -5.67 17.92
CA GLU A 236 -10.03 -6.27 17.19
C GLU A 236 -10.54 -7.17 16.07
N ILE A 237 -9.88 -7.15 14.91
CA ILE A 237 -10.21 -7.98 13.75
C ILE A 237 -9.22 -9.14 13.66
N TYR A 238 -9.78 -10.32 13.47
CA TYR A 238 -9.09 -11.61 13.43
C TYR A 238 -9.30 -12.27 12.06
N THR A 239 -8.48 -13.27 11.76
CA THR A 239 -8.73 -14.21 10.67
C THR A 239 -9.26 -15.53 11.22
N ASP A 240 -9.87 -16.34 10.37
CA ASP A 240 -10.37 -17.68 10.70
C ASP A 240 -9.27 -18.77 10.64
N GLN A 241 -8.17 -18.48 9.96
CA GLN A 241 -7.00 -19.36 9.79
C GLN A 241 -5.67 -18.65 10.05
N ASP A 242 -4.61 -19.44 10.20
CA ASP A 242 -3.26 -18.93 10.40
C ASP A 242 -2.78 -18.22 9.13
N TYR A 243 -2.09 -17.09 9.30
CA TYR A 243 -1.81 -16.16 8.20
C TYR A 243 -0.37 -15.66 8.18
N LYS A 244 0.09 -15.16 7.03
CA LYS A 244 1.32 -14.37 6.94
C LYS A 244 1.00 -12.89 7.05
N THR A 245 1.80 -12.14 7.82
CA THR A 245 1.75 -10.67 7.74
C THR A 245 2.65 -10.20 6.63
N ILE A 246 2.11 -9.33 5.77
CA ILE A 246 2.82 -8.67 4.68
C ILE A 246 2.62 -7.16 4.76
N GLU A 247 3.48 -6.44 4.06
CA GLU A 247 3.38 -5.01 3.84
C GLU A 247 3.29 -4.80 2.34
N VAL A 248 2.11 -4.40 1.88
CA VAL A 248 1.85 -4.16 0.46
C VAL A 248 2.61 -2.94 -0.01
N LEU A 249 3.27 -3.08 -1.17
CA LEU A 249 4.02 -2.02 -1.86
C LEU A 249 3.22 -1.49 -3.04
N ALA A 250 2.63 -2.39 -3.82
CA ALA A 250 1.78 -2.02 -4.95
C ALA A 250 0.65 -3.04 -5.14
N ILE A 251 -0.50 -2.55 -5.60
CA ILE A 251 -1.62 -3.35 -6.08
C ILE A 251 -2.03 -2.78 -7.44
N TYR A 252 -2.13 -3.63 -8.45
CA TYR A 252 -2.54 -3.22 -9.79
C TYR A 252 -3.19 -4.39 -10.55
N GLN A 253 -3.89 -4.05 -11.62
CA GLN A 253 -4.49 -4.99 -12.57
C GLN A 253 -3.65 -5.10 -13.84
#